data_AF-A0A8I1Y6Y0-F1
#
_entry.id   AF-A0A8I1Y6Y0-F1
#
_cell.length_a   1.000
_cell.length_b   1.000
_cell.length_c   1.000
_cell.angle_alpha   90.00
_cell.angle_beta   90.00
_cell.angle_gamma   90.00
#
_symmetry.space_group_name_H-M   'P 1'
#
loop_
_entity.id
_entity.type
_entity.pdbx_description
1 polymer ?
#
loop_
_entity_poly.entity_id
_entity_poly.type
_entity_poly.pdbx_seq_one_letter_code
_entity_poly.pdbx_strand_id
1 'polypeptide(L)'
;MDPFIARANIDHCLDLLKASDTPDSTKATVTKILIEEERKLGHEREQLEFAESRAMACRERAERQRRLTDSFEPGSLQRRQAESLLISFEWLAKFIEGACVQMRRKADGGLL
;
A
#
# COMPACT_ATOMS: atom_id res chain seq x y z
N MET A 1 9.41 10.46 -0.71
CA MET A 1 9.38 11.36 -1.87
C MET A 1 7.93 11.62 -2.17
N ASP A 2 7.54 12.86 -2.37
CA ASP A 2 6.19 13.18 -2.87
C ASP A 2 6.11 12.71 -4.34
N PRO A 3 5.13 11.88 -4.74
CA PRO A 3 5.02 11.39 -6.11
C PRO A 3 4.82 12.49 -7.15
N PHE A 4 4.31 13.68 -6.79
CA PHE A 4 4.33 14.84 -7.68
C PHE A 4 5.76 15.32 -7.92
N ILE A 5 6.59 15.30 -6.88
CA ILE A 5 8.03 15.60 -6.97
C ILE A 5 8.75 14.49 -7.75
N ALA A 6 8.42 13.21 -7.51
CA ALA A 6 9.03 12.09 -8.22
C ALA A 6 8.70 12.11 -9.73
N ARG A 7 7.44 12.41 -10.09
CA ARG A 7 7.01 12.50 -11.49
C ARG A 7 7.63 13.71 -12.20
N ALA A 8 7.64 14.87 -11.54
CA ALA A 8 8.34 16.05 -12.06
C ALA A 8 9.86 15.80 -12.20
N ASN A 9 10.47 15.05 -11.28
CA ASN A 9 11.88 14.66 -11.36
C ASN A 9 12.15 13.69 -12.51
N ILE A 10 11.27 12.70 -12.73
CA ILE A 10 11.36 11.76 -13.85
C ILE A 10 11.20 12.51 -15.18
N ASP A 11 10.18 13.37 -15.30
CA ASP A 11 9.94 14.16 -16.52
C ASP A 11 11.15 15.08 -16.80
N HIS A 12 11.68 15.77 -15.78
CA HIS A 12 12.88 16.59 -15.90
C HIS A 12 14.12 15.78 -16.33
N CYS A 13 14.32 14.59 -15.76
CA CYS A 13 15.41 13.68 -16.12
C CYS A 13 15.26 13.18 -17.57
N LEU A 14 14.03 12.86 -18.00
CA LEU A 14 13.75 12.45 -19.37
C LEU A 14 14.01 13.58 -20.37
N ASP A 15 13.70 14.82 -20.02
CA ASP A 15 13.98 15.99 -20.85
C ASP A 15 15.49 16.24 -20.99
N LEU A 16 16.26 16.09 -19.92
CA LEU A 16 17.72 16.15 -19.96
C LEU A 16 18.33 15.05 -20.83
N LEU A 17 17.77 13.84 -20.85
CA LEU A 17 18.25 12.76 -21.72
C LEU A 17 17.90 12.98 -23.20
N LYS A 18 16.80 13.67 -23.50
CA LYS A 18 16.35 13.96 -24.87
C LYS A 18 17.08 15.16 -25.51
N ALA A 19 17.65 16.06 -24.71
CA ALA A 19 18.39 17.20 -25.24
C ALA A 19 19.66 16.75 -25.97
N SER A 20 19.84 17.25 -27.21
CA SER A 20 20.96 16.92 -28.10
C SER A 20 22.32 17.28 -27.51
N ASP A 21 22.34 18.28 -26.64
CA ASP A 21 23.56 18.95 -26.18
C ASP A 21 24.00 18.45 -24.79
N THR A 22 23.26 17.49 -24.22
CA THR A 22 23.57 16.94 -22.91
C THR A 22 24.86 16.13 -22.96
N PRO A 23 25.88 16.49 -22.15
CA PRO A 23 27.13 15.74 -22.08
C PRO A 23 26.89 14.28 -21.67
N ASP A 24 27.71 13.35 -22.20
CA ASP A 24 27.56 11.92 -21.91
C ASP A 24 27.71 11.58 -20.42
N SER A 25 28.54 12.34 -19.69
CA SER A 25 28.66 12.22 -18.22
C SER A 25 27.38 12.61 -17.48
N THR A 26 26.68 13.63 -17.97
CA THR A 26 25.37 14.03 -17.45
C THR A 26 24.32 12.98 -17.80
N LYS A 27 24.31 12.44 -19.03
CA LYS A 27 23.41 11.34 -19.41
C LYS A 27 23.61 10.10 -18.54
N ALA A 28 24.85 9.72 -18.25
CA ALA A 28 25.15 8.58 -17.37
C ALA A 28 24.66 8.81 -15.93
N THR A 29 24.82 10.03 -15.41
CA THR A 29 24.35 10.40 -14.07
C THR A 29 22.82 10.39 -14.00
N VAL A 30 22.15 11.00 -14.97
CA VAL A 30 20.67 11.03 -15.04
C VAL A 30 20.09 9.62 -15.19
N THR A 31 20.72 8.76 -15.98
CA THR A 31 20.31 7.35 -16.12
C THR A 31 20.39 6.61 -14.77
N LYS A 32 21.46 6.85 -14.00
CA LYS A 32 21.61 6.24 -12.66
C LYS A 32 20.52 6.71 -11.70
N ILE A 33 20.15 7.99 -11.73
CA ILE A 33 19.07 8.55 -10.90
C ILE A 33 17.74 7.87 -11.26
N LEU A 34 17.41 7.75 -12.55
CA LEU A 34 16.18 7.10 -12.99
C LEU A 34 16.09 5.63 -12.57
N ILE A 35 17.19 4.88 -12.64
CA ILE A 35 17.25 3.49 -12.17
C ILE A 35 17.00 3.42 -10.65
N GLU A 36 17.57 4.34 -9.88
CA GLU A 36 17.38 4.35 -8.43
C GLU A 36 15.92 4.69 -8.05
N GLU A 37 15.31 5.64 -8.74
CA GLU A 37 13.90 6.00 -8.55
C GLU A 37 12.96 4.86 -8.98
N GLU A 38 13.25 4.18 -10.09
CA GLU A 38 12.51 2.98 -10.53
C GLU A 38 12.55 1.89 -9.45
N ARG A 39 13.73 1.61 -8.89
CA ARG A 39 13.89 0.65 -7.80
C ARG A 39 13.09 1.03 -6.55
N LYS A 40 13.11 2.32 -6.16
CA LYS A 40 12.35 2.82 -4.99
C LYS A 40 10.85 2.66 -5.21
N LEU A 41 10.34 3.07 -6.37
CA LEU A 41 8.93 2.95 -6.72
C LEU A 41 8.50 1.48 -6.79
N GLY A 42 9.34 0.61 -7.36
CA GLY A 42 9.14 -0.84 -7.36
C GLY A 42 9.00 -1.39 -5.94
N HIS A 43 9.88 -0.99 -5.02
CA HIS A 43 9.81 -1.43 -3.63
C HIS A 43 8.56 -0.93 -2.91
N GLU A 44 8.17 0.34 -3.09
CA GLU A 44 6.94 0.88 -2.48
C GLU A 44 5.69 0.16 -3.00
N ARG A 45 5.69 -0.23 -4.28
CA ARG A 45 4.61 -1.01 -4.89
C ARG A 45 4.54 -2.44 -4.34
N GLU A 46 5.67 -3.13 -4.21
CA GLU A 46 5.72 -4.46 -3.59
C GLU A 46 5.17 -4.44 -2.15
N GLN A 47 5.53 -3.41 -1.37
CA GLN A 47 5.02 -3.24 -0.01
C GLN A 47 3.51 -3.00 0.00
N LEU A 48 2.98 -2.21 -0.94
CA LEU A 48 1.55 -1.98 -1.08
C LEU A 48 0.80 -3.28 -1.44
N GLU A 49 1.29 -4.03 -2.42
CA GLU A 49 0.70 -5.32 -2.81
C GLU A 49 0.70 -6.33 -1.65
N PHE A 50 1.79 -6.37 -0.88
CA PHE A 50 1.86 -7.17 0.34
C PHE A 50 0.81 -6.74 1.37
N ALA A 51 0.70 -5.43 1.65
CA ALA A 51 -0.26 -4.90 2.61
C ALA A 51 -1.71 -5.19 2.16
N GLU A 52 -2.03 -5.03 0.88
CA GLU A 52 -3.34 -5.30 0.31
C GLU A 52 -3.72 -6.79 0.41
N SER A 53 -2.76 -7.69 0.16
CA SER A 53 -2.94 -9.12 0.38
C SER A 53 -3.27 -9.44 1.85
N ARG A 54 -2.60 -8.78 2.80
CA ARG A 54 -2.92 -8.91 4.23
C ARG A 54 -4.30 -8.35 4.57
N ALA A 55 -4.68 -7.21 3.99
CA ALA A 55 -6.01 -6.63 4.19
C ALA A 55 -7.12 -7.60 3.73
N MET A 56 -6.96 -8.22 2.56
CA MET A 56 -7.88 -9.25 2.07
C MET A 56 -7.97 -10.43 3.02
N ALA A 57 -6.83 -10.99 3.45
CA ALA A 57 -6.82 -12.12 4.39
C ALA A 57 -7.50 -11.76 5.74
N CYS A 58 -7.32 -10.54 6.23
CA CYS A 58 -7.97 -10.08 7.46
C CYS A 58 -9.48 -9.92 7.29
N ARG A 59 -9.95 -9.37 6.17
CA ARG A 59 -11.37 -9.32 5.83
C ARG A 59 -12.00 -10.71 5.80
N GLU A 60 -11.37 -11.66 5.11
CA GLU A 60 -11.88 -13.04 5.01
C GLU A 60 -11.98 -13.73 6.36
N ARG A 61 -11.00 -13.48 7.24
CA ARG A 61 -11.01 -14.01 8.62
C ARG A 61 -12.11 -13.38 9.47
N ALA A 62 -12.28 -12.07 9.40
CA ALA A 62 -13.36 -11.37 10.11
C ALA A 62 -14.73 -11.86 9.64
N GLU A 63 -14.91 -12.05 8.33
CA GLU A 63 -16.14 -12.55 7.75
C GLU A 63 -16.40 -14.02 8.13
N ARG A 64 -15.37 -14.87 8.16
CA ARG A 64 -15.48 -16.24 8.68
C ARG A 64 -15.88 -16.23 10.16
N GLN A 65 -15.28 -15.37 10.98
CA GLN A 65 -15.62 -15.25 12.39
C GLN A 65 -17.05 -14.75 12.57
N ARG A 66 -17.52 -13.80 11.75
CA ARG A 66 -18.91 -13.33 11.76
C ARG A 66 -19.89 -14.49 11.53
N ARG A 67 -19.67 -15.28 10.49
CA ARG A 67 -20.48 -16.47 10.20
C ARG A 67 -20.48 -17.47 11.34
N LEU A 68 -19.34 -17.69 12.00
CA LEU A 68 -19.25 -18.56 13.17
C LEU A 68 -20.07 -17.99 14.34
N THR A 69 -19.93 -16.70 14.63
CA THR A 69 -20.72 -16.01 15.65
C THR A 69 -22.22 -16.15 15.39
N ASP A 70 -22.64 -15.97 14.14
CA ASP A 70 -24.05 -16.06 13.75
C ASP A 70 -24.61 -17.47 13.79
N SER A 71 -23.76 -18.50 13.75
CA SER A 71 -24.17 -19.91 13.90
C SER A 71 -24.49 -20.30 15.36
N PHE A 72 -24.09 -19.50 16.34
CA PHE A 72 -24.39 -19.77 17.75
C PHE A 72 -25.74 -19.19 18.17
N GLU A 73 -26.42 -19.92 19.07
CA GLU A 73 -27.69 -19.51 19.67
C GLU A 73 -27.59 -18.12 20.30
N PRO A 74 -28.56 -17.22 20.04
CA PRO A 74 -28.64 -15.91 20.66
C PRO A 74 -28.57 -15.98 22.20
N GLY A 75 -27.74 -15.13 22.81
CA GLY A 75 -27.57 -15.08 24.27
C GLY A 75 -26.70 -16.20 24.87
N SER A 76 -26.34 -17.23 24.09
CA SER A 76 -25.44 -18.28 24.55
C SER A 76 -24.07 -17.72 24.97
N LEU A 77 -23.38 -18.45 25.85
CA LEU A 77 -22.04 -18.08 26.28
C LEU A 77 -21.06 -18.13 25.08
N GLN A 78 -21.22 -19.13 24.22
CA GLN A 78 -20.43 -19.33 23.01
C GLN A 78 -20.57 -18.15 22.05
N ARG A 79 -21.81 -17.67 21.84
CA ARG A 79 -22.05 -16.48 21.02
C ARG A 79 -21.36 -15.25 21.59
N ARG A 80 -21.50 -14.98 22.89
CA ARG A 80 -20.84 -13.83 23.54
C ARG A 80 -19.32 -13.89 23.45
N GLN A 81 -18.73 -15.07 23.59
CA GLN A 81 -17.30 -15.28 23.40
C GLN A 81 -16.88 -15.04 21.94
N ALA A 82 -17.66 -15.54 20.98
CA ALA A 82 -17.41 -15.35 19.56
C ALA A 82 -17.58 -13.89 19.11
N GLU A 83 -18.54 -13.15 19.68
CA GLU A 83 -18.74 -11.71 19.48
C GLU A 83 -17.53 -10.90 19.96
N SER A 84 -17.01 -11.21 21.15
CA SER A 84 -15.80 -10.57 21.68
C SER A 84 -14.59 -10.77 20.76
N LEU A 85 -14.41 -11.99 20.25
CA LEU A 85 -13.36 -12.30 19.29
C LEU A 85 -13.60 -11.60 17.93
N LEU A 86 -14.84 -11.54 17.46
CA LEU A 86 -15.21 -10.86 16.22
C LEU A 86 -14.80 -9.38 16.24
N ILE A 87 -15.03 -8.68 17.34
CA ILE A 87 -14.62 -7.27 17.51
C ILE A 87 -13.12 -7.10 17.24
N SER A 88 -12.30 -8.05 17.72
CA SER A 88 -10.84 -8.01 17.52
C SER A 88 -10.45 -8.22 16.06
N PHE A 89 -11.12 -9.15 15.36
CA PHE A 89 -10.91 -9.36 13.93
C PHE A 89 -11.35 -8.17 13.08
N GLU A 90 -12.51 -7.58 13.39
CA GLU A 90 -13.02 -6.40 12.69
C GLU A 90 -12.12 -5.18 12.88
N TRP A 91 -11.62 -4.98 14.11
CA TRP A 91 -10.67 -3.91 14.40
C TRP A 91 -9.38 -4.08 13.59
N LEU A 92 -8.81 -5.29 13.58
CA LEU A 92 -7.58 -5.58 12.85
C LEU A 92 -7.77 -5.42 11.33
N ALA A 93 -8.91 -5.86 10.79
CA ALA A 93 -9.24 -5.68 9.38
C ALA A 93 -9.29 -4.19 9.01
N LYS A 94 -10.02 -3.37 9.79
CA LYS A 94 -10.12 -1.92 9.57
C LYS A 94 -8.77 -1.22 9.71
N PHE A 95 -7.95 -1.63 10.68
CA PHE A 95 -6.61 -1.06 10.88
C PHE A 95 -5.73 -1.28 9.64
N ILE A 96 -5.67 -2.51 9.14
CA ILE A 96 -4.84 -2.86 7.97
C ILE A 96 -5.40 -2.20 6.71
N GLU A 97 -6.72 -2.14 6.53
CA GLU A 97 -7.34 -1.39 5.42
C GLU A 97 -6.99 0.09 5.44
N GLY A 98 -7.05 0.71 6.63
CA GLY A 98 -6.64 2.10 6.82
C GLY A 98 -5.17 2.31 6.44
N ALA A 99 -4.28 1.40 6.87
CA ALA A 99 -2.87 1.44 6.49
C ALA A 99 -2.68 1.31 4.96
N CYS A 100 -3.41 0.40 4.31
CA CYS A 100 -3.37 0.25 2.85
C CYS A 100 -3.80 1.53 2.13
N VAL A 101 -4.85 2.19 2.60
CA VAL A 101 -5.31 3.48 2.03
C VAL A 101 -4.22 4.55 2.14
N GLN A 102 -3.53 4.63 3.29
CA GLN A 102 -2.42 5.57 3.46
C GLN A 102 -1.22 5.23 2.56
N MET A 103 -0.87 3.94 2.44
CA MET A 103 0.20 3.49 1.55
C MET A 103 -0.14 3.78 0.09
N ARG A 104 -1.38 3.56 -0.32
CA ARG A 104 -1.86 3.88 -1.68
C ARG A 104 -1.82 5.37 -1.96
N ARG A 105 -2.30 6.21 -1.03
CA ARG A 105 -2.19 7.68 -1.14
C ARG A 105 -0.73 8.11 -1.29
N LYS A 106 0.17 7.52 -0.47
CA LYS A 106 1.61 7.80 -0.56
C LYS A 106 2.20 7.36 -1.91
N ALA A 107 1.77 6.23 -2.46
CA ALA A 107 2.20 5.75 -3.78
C ALA A 107 1.63 6.62 -4.92
N ASP A 108 0.41 7.12 -4.78
CA ASP A 108 -0.33 7.84 -5.82
C ASP A 108 -0.05 9.36 -5.88
N GLY A 109 0.52 9.95 -4.83
CA GLY A 109 0.82 11.41 -4.82
C GLY A 109 0.07 12.23 -3.78
N GLY A 110 -0.71 11.59 -2.92
CA GLY A 110 -1.52 12.30 -1.93
C GLY A 110 -0.67 12.87 -0.80
N LEU A 111 -0.65 14.20 -0.67
CA LEU A 111 -0.27 14.91 0.55
C LEU A 111 -1.14 14.42 1.72
N LEU A 112 -0.50 14.16 2.87
CA LEU A 112 -1.16 13.95 4.16
C LEU A 112 -1.83 15.24 4.64
#